data_AF-A0A2W5VPB6-F1
#
_entry.id   AF-A0A2W5VPB6-F1
#
_cell.length_a   1.000
_cell.length_b   1.000
_cell.length_c   1.000
_cell.angle_alpha   90.00
_cell.angle_beta   90.00
_cell.angle_gamma   90.00
#
_symmetry.space_group_name_H-M   'P 1'
#
loop_
_entity.id
_entity.type
_entity.pdbx_description
1 polymer ?
#
loop_
_entity_poly.entity_id
_entity_poly.type
_entity_poly.pdbx_seq_one_letter_code
_entity_poly.pdbx_strand_id
1 'polypeptide(L)'
;MVDVLSVALARGRSLEDARRDLGQRITQGFAQTTLGRVMSPAARLLGVRRTLARLPRNFTITNNFMKCTLTEKSPTELVFDVTEPVPSAEFLAGVIDSMARYAGAGHSRVTIEQLGTATRFHVTWT
;
A
#
# COMPACT_ATOMS: atom_id res chain seq x y z
N MET A 1 0.32 3.90 -17.41
CA MET A 1 -0.81 2.97 -17.18
C MET A 1 -1.66 3.40 -15.98
N VAL A 2 -1.07 3.61 -14.81
CA VAL A 2 -1.77 4.10 -13.59
C VAL A 2 -2.51 5.42 -13.85
N ASP A 3 -1.90 6.40 -14.54
CA ASP A 3 -2.55 7.69 -14.83
C ASP A 3 -3.77 7.56 -15.74
N VAL A 4 -3.67 6.79 -16.83
CA VAL A 4 -4.78 6.57 -17.77
C VAL A 4 -5.98 5.91 -17.08
N LEU A 5 -5.71 4.89 -16.24
CA LEU A 5 -6.76 4.23 -15.46
C LEU A 5 -7.35 5.15 -14.40
N SER A 6 -6.52 5.96 -13.73
CA SER A 6 -6.98 6.89 -12.70
C SER A 6 -7.87 7.98 -13.30
N VAL A 7 -7.53 8.52 -14.46
CA VAL A 7 -8.38 9.49 -15.18
C VAL A 7 -9.73 8.88 -15.57
N ALA A 8 -9.75 7.64 -16.08
CA ALA A 8 -11.00 6.94 -16.38
C ALA A 8 -11.85 6.65 -15.13
N LEU A 9 -11.21 6.42 -13.98
CA LEU A 9 -11.87 6.19 -12.69
C LEU A 9 -12.21 7.47 -11.92
N ALA A 10 -11.74 8.64 -12.39
CA ALA A 10 -11.88 9.88 -11.66
C ALA A 10 -13.34 10.22 -11.40
N ARG A 11 -14.27 10.02 -12.36
CA ARG A 11 -15.74 10.20 -12.18
C ARG A 11 -16.13 11.46 -11.35
N GLY A 12 -15.39 12.58 -11.50
CA GLY A 12 -15.60 13.82 -10.74
C GLY A 12 -14.84 13.94 -9.40
N ARG A 13 -14.05 12.95 -9.01
CA ARG A 13 -13.11 12.97 -7.87
C ARG A 13 -11.75 13.54 -8.28
N SER A 14 -10.94 13.91 -7.28
CA SER A 14 -9.55 14.29 -7.51
C SER A 14 -8.75 13.13 -8.11
N LEU A 15 -7.67 13.44 -8.85
CA LEU A 15 -6.78 12.42 -9.40
C LEU A 15 -6.07 11.64 -8.29
N GLU A 16 -5.81 12.28 -7.16
CA GLU A 16 -5.24 11.68 -5.95
C GLU A 16 -6.16 10.59 -5.39
N ASP A 17 -7.46 10.89 -5.24
CA ASP A 17 -8.46 9.93 -4.79
C ASP A 17 -8.61 8.77 -5.78
N ALA A 18 -8.57 9.07 -7.08
CA ALA A 18 -8.66 8.04 -8.11
C ALA A 18 -7.45 7.09 -8.09
N ARG A 19 -6.24 7.61 -7.85
CA ARG A 19 -5.02 6.82 -7.67
C ARG A 19 -5.08 5.96 -6.41
N ARG A 20 -5.56 6.51 -5.29
CA ARG A 20 -5.80 5.74 -4.06
C ARG A 20 -6.78 4.60 -4.30
N ASP A 21 -7.93 4.87 -4.93
CA ASP A 21 -8.94 3.87 -5.28
C ASP A 21 -8.36 2.78 -6.19
N LEU A 22 -7.56 3.15 -7.20
CA LEU A 22 -6.88 2.20 -8.07
C LEU A 22 -5.91 1.29 -7.30
N GLY A 23 -5.10 1.85 -6.39
CA GLY A 23 -4.21 1.06 -5.52
C GLY A 23 -4.97 0.04 -4.67
N GLN A 24 -6.10 0.46 -4.08
CA GLN A 24 -6.96 -0.43 -3.30
C GLN A 24 -7.55 -1.55 -4.16
N ARG A 25 -8.04 -1.22 -5.37
CA ARG A 25 -8.63 -2.19 -6.30
C ARG A 25 -7.64 -3.24 -6.76
N ILE A 26 -6.36 -2.91 -6.92
CA ILE A 26 -5.34 -3.90 -7.27
C ILE A 26 -5.20 -4.95 -6.18
N THR A 27 -5.11 -4.53 -4.91
CA THR A 27 -5.05 -5.47 -3.78
C THR A 27 -6.33 -6.29 -3.66
N GLN A 28 -7.50 -5.68 -3.90
CA GLN A 28 -8.77 -6.40 -3.91
C GLN A 28 -8.85 -7.43 -5.05
N GLY A 29 -8.39 -7.07 -6.25
CA GLY A 29 -8.30 -7.99 -7.38
C GLY A 29 -7.36 -9.16 -7.09
N PHE A 30 -6.19 -8.91 -6.48
CA PHE A 30 -5.30 -9.96 -6.00
C PHE A 30 -6.00 -10.88 -5.00
N ALA A 31 -6.70 -10.31 -4.01
CA ALA A 31 -7.44 -11.07 -3.00
C ALA A 31 -8.55 -11.96 -3.60
N GLN A 32 -9.07 -11.59 -4.77
CA GLN A 32 -10.06 -12.39 -5.51
C GLN A 32 -9.44 -13.53 -6.32
N THR A 33 -8.13 -13.59 -6.52
CA THR A 33 -7.46 -14.73 -7.19
C THR A 33 -7.45 -15.97 -6.28
N THR A 34 -7.25 -17.17 -6.84
CA THR A 34 -7.11 -18.41 -6.05
C THR A 34 -5.98 -18.28 -5.03
N LEU A 35 -4.82 -17.76 -5.45
CA LEU A 35 -3.67 -17.56 -4.56
C LEU A 35 -4.00 -16.56 -3.45
N GLY A 36 -4.61 -15.42 -3.78
CA GLY A 36 -5.02 -14.41 -2.79
C GLY A 36 -6.00 -14.97 -1.78
N ARG A 37 -7.04 -15.70 -2.21
CA ARG A 37 -7.99 -16.33 -1.28
C ARG A 37 -7.32 -17.31 -0.32
N VAL A 38 -6.38 -18.12 -0.82
CA VAL A 38 -5.63 -19.09 0.00
C VAL A 38 -4.66 -18.39 0.97
N MET A 39 -4.07 -17.26 0.57
CA MET A 39 -3.13 -16.51 1.41
C MET A 39 -3.81 -15.63 2.47
N SER A 40 -5.10 -15.32 2.32
CA SER A 40 -5.80 -14.40 3.23
C SER A 40 -5.83 -14.86 4.69
N PRO A 41 -6.14 -16.13 5.02
CA PRO A 41 -6.07 -16.62 6.40
C PRO A 41 -4.68 -16.50 7.00
N ALA A 42 -3.63 -16.81 6.23
CA ALA A 42 -2.25 -16.69 6.68
C ALA A 42 -1.87 -15.23 6.95
N ALA A 43 -2.28 -14.29 6.09
CA ALA A 43 -2.05 -12.86 6.31
C ALA A 43 -2.73 -12.36 7.59
N ARG A 44 -3.98 -12.79 7.84
CA ARG A 44 -4.71 -12.46 9.08
C ARG A 44 -4.07 -13.07 10.33
N LEU A 45 -3.60 -14.31 10.24
CA LEU A 45 -2.91 -14.98 11.34
C LEU A 45 -1.57 -14.31 11.68
N LEU A 46 -0.81 -13.89 10.66
CA LEU A 46 0.43 -13.13 10.86
C LEU A 46 0.17 -11.75 11.49
N GLY A 47 -0.98 -11.16 11.13
CA GLY A 47 -1.42 -9.84 11.53
C GLY A 47 -0.86 -8.72 10.64
N VAL A 48 -1.44 -7.53 10.81
CA VAL A 48 -1.15 -6.33 9.99
C VAL A 48 0.33 -5.98 10.00
N ARG A 49 0.92 -5.80 11.19
CA ARG A 49 2.33 -5.40 11.35
C ARG A 49 3.28 -6.32 10.58
N ARG A 50 3.19 -7.64 10.80
CA ARG A 50 4.08 -8.61 10.16
C ARG A 50 3.85 -8.74 8.66
N THR A 51 2.60 -8.57 8.21
CA THR A 51 2.28 -8.60 6.79
C THR A 51 2.84 -7.37 6.06
N LEU A 52 2.62 -6.18 6.62
CA LEU A 52 3.15 -4.92 6.10
C LEU A 52 4.68 -4.88 6.13
N ALA A 53 5.31 -5.47 7.15
CA ALA A 53 6.77 -5.53 7.27
C ALA A 53 7.46 -6.33 6.14
N ARG A 54 6.70 -7.12 5.38
CA ARG A 54 7.22 -7.86 4.21
C ARG A 54 7.20 -7.03 2.92
N LEU A 55 6.47 -5.92 2.88
CA LEU A 55 6.32 -5.11 1.67
C LEU A 55 7.64 -4.57 1.12
N PRO A 56 8.61 -4.08 1.91
CA PRO A 56 9.87 -3.59 1.36
C PRO A 56 10.59 -4.65 0.53
N ARG A 57 10.68 -5.88 1.06
CA ARG A 57 11.27 -7.02 0.36
C ARG A 57 10.50 -7.37 -0.92
N ASN A 58 9.17 -7.36 -0.87
CA ASN A 58 8.34 -7.66 -2.03
C ASN A 58 8.47 -6.59 -3.12
N PHE A 59 8.56 -5.31 -2.76
CA PHE A 59 8.76 -4.23 -3.72
C PHE A 59 10.11 -4.31 -4.41
N THR A 60 11.19 -4.59 -3.68
CA THR A 60 12.53 -4.77 -4.27
C THR A 60 12.58 -5.94 -5.26
N ILE A 61 11.80 -7.01 -5.04
CA ILE A 61 11.72 -8.13 -5.99
C ILE A 61 11.03 -7.71 -7.30
N THR A 62 10.09 -6.76 -7.24
CA THR A 62 9.33 -6.31 -8.42
C THR A 62 9.96 -5.13 -9.17
N ASN A 63 10.76 -4.30 -8.48
CA ASN A 63 11.39 -3.11 -9.03
C ASN A 63 12.72 -2.84 -8.34
N ASN A 64 13.83 -3.08 -9.05
CA ASN A 64 15.20 -2.92 -8.54
C ASN A 64 15.60 -1.46 -8.26
N PHE A 65 14.82 -0.47 -8.72
CA PHE A 65 15.12 0.95 -8.50
C PHE A 65 14.41 1.54 -7.28
N MET A 66 13.41 0.84 -6.75
CA MET A 66 12.69 1.28 -5.56
C MET A 66 13.41 0.81 -4.29
N LYS A 67 13.93 1.75 -3.51
CA LYS A 67 14.37 1.47 -2.14
C LYS A 67 13.23 1.78 -1.20
N CYS A 68 12.86 0.81 -0.39
CA CYS A 68 11.85 0.97 0.64
C CYS A 68 12.46 0.54 1.97
N THR A 69 12.41 1.41 2.96
CA THR A 69 12.75 1.06 4.35
C THR A 69 11.48 1.14 5.20
N LEU A 70 11.48 0.40 6.30
CA LEU A 70 10.38 0.35 7.25
C LEU A 70 10.92 0.64 8.65
N THR A 71 10.22 1.52 9.36
CA THR A 71 10.43 1.75 10.79
C THR A 71 9.17 1.39 11.55
N GLU A 72 9.26 0.51 12.54
CA GLU A 72 8.16 0.25 13.48
C GLU A 72 8.13 1.36 14.54
N LYS A 73 6.99 2.06 14.68
CA LYS A 73 6.83 3.14 15.68
C LYS A 73 6.07 2.65 16.90
N SER A 74 5.06 1.82 16.69
CA SER A 74 4.28 1.18 17.75
C SER A 74 3.67 -0.14 17.26
N PRO A 75 2.98 -0.92 18.10
CA PRO A 75 2.28 -2.13 17.67
C PRO A 75 1.23 -1.90 16.57
N THR A 76 0.77 -0.66 16.38
CA THR A 76 -0.28 -0.25 15.43
C THR A 76 0.15 0.88 14.49
N GLU A 77 1.46 1.19 14.44
CA GLU A 77 2.00 2.27 13.63
C GLU A 77 3.32 1.86 12.96
N LEU A 78 3.37 2.06 11.64
CA LEU A 78 4.53 1.84 10.79
C LEU A 78 4.82 3.07 9.95
N VAL A 79 6.10 3.30 9.66
CA VAL A 79 6.55 4.33 8.72
C VAL A 79 7.36 3.68 7.61
N PHE A 80 6.96 3.93 6.37
CA PHE A 80 7.71 3.54 5.19
C PHE A 80 8.39 4.76 4.58
N ASP A 81 9.69 4.66 4.29
CA ASP A 81 10.38 5.64 3.45
C ASP A 81 10.68 4.98 2.10
N VAL A 82 10.19 5.57 1.02
CA VAL A 82 10.31 5.03 -0.33
C VAL A 82 10.98 6.03 -1.24
N THR A 83 12.03 5.61 -1.93
CA THR A 83 12.66 6.42 -2.99
C THR A 83 12.07 6.06 -4.34
N GLU A 84 11.91 7.08 -5.19
CA GLU A 84 11.42 6.95 -6.57
C GLU A 84 12.29 6.01 -7.45
N PRO A 85 11.70 5.38 -8.50
CA PRO A 85 10.38 5.66 -9.07
C PRO A 85 9.24 4.76 -8.54
N VAL A 86 8.17 5.40 -8.06
CA VAL A 86 6.84 4.81 -7.81
C VAL A 86 5.83 5.38 -8.81
N PRO A 87 4.78 4.64 -9.24
CA PRO A 87 3.79 5.17 -10.19
C PRO A 87 3.07 6.44 -9.73
N SER A 88 2.77 6.52 -8.42
CA SER A 88 2.39 7.73 -7.69
C SER A 88 2.37 7.40 -6.20
N ALA A 89 2.55 8.40 -5.35
CA ALA A 89 2.48 8.22 -3.90
C ALA A 89 1.08 7.78 -3.47
N GLU A 90 0.04 8.37 -4.06
CA GLU A 90 -1.36 8.09 -3.74
C GLU A 90 -1.75 6.66 -4.07
N PHE A 91 -1.27 6.16 -5.21
CA PHE A 91 -1.47 4.77 -5.60
C PHE A 91 -0.82 3.82 -4.59
N LEU A 92 0.44 4.05 -4.22
CA LEU A 92 1.14 3.21 -3.26
C LEU A 92 0.48 3.27 -1.88
N ALA A 93 0.03 4.45 -1.44
CA ALA A 93 -0.74 4.59 -0.21
C ALA A 93 -2.04 3.78 -0.24
N GLY A 94 -2.74 3.74 -1.38
CA GLY A 94 -3.91 2.89 -1.58
C GLY A 94 -3.60 1.38 -1.48
N VAL A 95 -2.47 0.95 -2.03
CA VAL A 95 -2.00 -0.45 -1.94
C VAL A 95 -1.68 -0.82 -0.48
N ILE A 96 -0.90 0.02 0.22
CA ILE A 96 -0.50 -0.20 1.62
C ILE A 96 -1.74 -0.27 2.53
N ASP A 97 -2.66 0.69 2.38
CA ASP A 97 -3.91 0.73 3.14
C ASP A 97 -4.77 -0.54 2.92
N SER A 98 -4.94 -0.94 1.67
CA SER A 98 -5.71 -2.15 1.36
C SER A 98 -5.01 -3.43 1.83
N MET A 99 -3.68 -3.47 1.86
CA MET A 99 -2.93 -4.60 2.41
C MET A 99 -3.07 -4.71 3.93
N ALA A 100 -3.14 -3.58 4.64
CA ALA A 100 -3.43 -3.57 6.07
C ALA A 100 -4.80 -4.20 6.35
N ARG A 101 -5.83 -3.79 5.58
CA ARG A 101 -7.18 -4.37 5.68
C ARG A 101 -7.21 -5.84 5.30
N TYR A 102 -6.49 -6.25 4.27
CA TYR A 102 -6.35 -7.65 3.87
C TYR A 102 -5.73 -8.51 4.99
N ALA A 103 -4.78 -7.95 5.74
CA ALA A 103 -4.13 -8.56 6.89
C ALA A 103 -4.95 -8.49 8.20
N GLY A 104 -6.16 -7.92 8.16
CA GLY A 104 -7.10 -7.94 9.29
C GLY A 104 -7.27 -6.62 10.04
N ALA A 105 -6.73 -5.49 9.55
CA ALA A 105 -7.08 -4.18 10.12
C ALA A 105 -8.57 -3.89 9.94
N GLY A 106 -9.25 -3.48 11.01
CA GLY A 106 -10.64 -3.02 10.92
C GLY A 106 -10.71 -1.63 10.29
N HIS A 107 -9.86 -0.72 10.76
CA HIS A 107 -9.63 0.58 10.15
C HIS A 107 -8.14 0.79 9.91
N SER A 108 -7.76 1.33 8.76
CA SER A 108 -6.39 1.74 8.46
C SER A 108 -6.38 3.12 7.81
N ARG A 109 -5.28 3.83 8.00
CA ARG A 109 -5.03 5.14 7.39
C ARG A 109 -3.58 5.23 6.96
N VAL A 110 -3.38 5.80 5.77
CA VAL A 110 -2.05 6.10 5.23
C VAL A 110 -1.95 7.58 4.87
N THR A 111 -1.14 8.34 5.60
CA THR A 111 -0.77 9.71 5.27
C THR A 111 0.57 9.74 4.52
N ILE A 112 0.74 10.76 3.68
CA ILE A 112 1.89 10.91 2.79
C ILE A 112 2.60 12.20 3.19
N GLU A 113 3.92 12.14 3.31
CA GLU A 113 4.81 13.28 3.51
C GLU A 113 5.92 13.21 2.46
N GLN A 114 6.23 14.33 1.80
CA GLN A 114 7.33 14.39 0.83
C GLN A 114 8.61 14.88 1.54
N LEU A 115 9.68 14.10 1.41
CA LEU A 115 10.97 14.33 2.06
C LEU A 115 12.09 14.39 1.02
N GLY A 116 12.16 15.52 0.31
CA GLY A 116 13.14 15.70 -0.77
C GLY A 116 12.91 14.70 -1.90
N THR A 117 13.79 13.69 -2.00
CA THR A 117 13.73 12.62 -3.03
C THR A 117 13.05 11.34 -2.54
N ALA A 118 12.61 11.31 -1.28
CA ALA A 118 11.87 10.20 -0.70
C ALA A 118 10.44 10.61 -0.38
N THR A 119 9.52 9.66 -0.48
CA THR A 119 8.17 9.79 0.02
C THR A 119 8.01 8.94 1.27
N ARG A 120 7.53 9.56 2.34
CA ARG A 120 7.21 8.92 3.61
C ARG A 120 5.73 8.59 3.70
N PHE A 121 5.44 7.36 4.10
CA PHE A 121 4.08 6.88 4.36
C PHE A 121 3.94 6.52 5.83
N HIS A 122 3.08 7.24 6.54
CA HIS A 122 2.70 6.87 7.91
C HIS A 122 1.44 6.03 7.86
N VAL A 123 1.52 4.83 8.42
CA VAL A 123 0.45 3.84 8.41
C VAL A 123 0.02 3.58 9.84
N THR A 124 -1.25 3.80 10.12
CA THR A 124 -1.88 3.46 11.39
C THR A 124 -3.06 2.52 11.18
N TRP A 125 -3.37 1.69 12.18
CA TRP A 125 -4.55 0.83 12.15
C TRP A 125 -5.13 0.51 13.53
N THR A 126 -6.36 0.01 13.53
CA THR A 126 -7.07 -0.58 14.69
C THR A 126 -7.62 -1.95 14.32
#